data_AF-A0A4P6G491-F1
#
_entry.id   AF-A0A4P6G491-F1
#
_cell.length_a   1.000
_cell.length_b   1.000
_cell.length_c   1.000
_cell.angle_alpha   90.00
_cell.angle_beta   90.00
_cell.angle_gamma   90.00
#
_symmetry.space_group_name_H-M   'P 1'
#
loop_
_entity.id
_entity.type
_entity.pdbx_description
1 polymer ?
#
loop_
_entity_poly.entity_id
_entity_poly.type
_entity_poly.pdbx_seq_one_letter_code
_entity_poly.pdbx_strand_id
1 'polypeptide(L)'
;MTITRPSIFVKVPFCQGQHRFKILKGQNWGAVDHLLLQEVVNQPCSAQELAEQSNLPRRLIIEIMIPFMRVGWIQLSKEPQHYVFEATTRGIIVSQHAELPVEKEPIISFRQFIIDPATGDCYRVGSRQQSFQVYSNYRSNEILREKKSLTAELNFKSPHTLPDLTDMYECVAEADEEVISYEEHAIEKPYNQTVKFAIAIVDEFDNISGIPAEASAELRSQIIDAAHKKLELIKLLGDQPDSKSNSVMQHNAISTEQSYIEHSLSCDQYELILGAEHHQQHLLDAIETAHSRLIIHSTFISTSNLEKIIPHLLEAAKRSVQIDILWGQAEPDDTSKTQQYEETLNTLKSLNQMVIDSGLNTLLTFHIEPTNSHAKFIISDTQSKGYSATVGSCNWLASGFNRFEASVNVQHPGIVIELLTIASRLSRGLSRVSNSLSRELAVLANQLKSKDSQSVSKEETSGDLTAKLVLKTYHHEYMRKARDEATQDIFVCSHRLSHFAERPIIAPLIASVSQPETIEAQVYYGALSGGLKANEAAMLSDKLDALGIKIEKANRPMIHAKILTWDDSHAVVTSLNWLSASTTGNNYDEIGIYLRGDNVAQKIKAAFMRYTT
;
A
#
# COMPACT_ATOMS: atom_id res chain seq x y z
N MET A 1 29.12 4.16 -42.09
CA MET A 1 27.69 4.50 -42.02
C MET A 1 27.10 3.69 -40.89
N THR A 2 26.80 4.33 -39.77
CA THR A 2 26.05 3.74 -38.65
C THR A 2 24.63 3.49 -39.14
N ILE A 3 24.21 2.23 -39.18
CA ILE A 3 22.84 1.84 -39.53
C ILE A 3 21.97 2.30 -38.34
N THR A 4 21.28 3.42 -38.50
CA THR A 4 20.29 3.91 -37.53
C THR A 4 19.10 2.95 -37.51
N ARG A 5 18.69 2.52 -36.32
CA ARG A 5 17.58 1.57 -36.18
C ARG A 5 16.27 2.34 -36.42
N PRO A 6 15.31 1.81 -37.20
CA PRO A 6 14.03 2.48 -37.39
C PRO A 6 13.23 2.49 -36.08
N SER A 7 12.51 3.57 -35.80
CA SER A 7 11.60 3.62 -34.66
C SER A 7 10.46 2.60 -34.81
N ILE A 8 10.12 1.92 -33.71
CA ILE A 8 9.02 0.96 -33.66
C ILE A 8 7.82 1.57 -32.95
N PHE A 9 6.64 1.36 -33.52
CA PHE A 9 5.36 1.80 -32.97
C PHE A 9 4.68 0.64 -32.24
N VAL A 10 4.49 0.77 -30.94
CA VAL A 10 3.90 -0.27 -30.09
C VAL A 10 2.52 0.21 -29.61
N LYS A 11 1.48 -0.53 -29.96
CA LYS A 11 0.12 -0.30 -29.48
C LYS A 11 -0.04 -0.91 -28.09
N VAL A 12 -0.41 -0.08 -27.12
CA VAL A 12 -0.51 -0.45 -25.70
C VAL A 12 -1.97 -0.29 -25.25
N PRO A 13 -2.62 -1.36 -24.75
CA PRO A 13 -3.99 -1.28 -24.22
C PRO A 13 -4.02 -0.69 -22.80
N PHE A 14 -5.01 0.14 -22.51
CA PHE A 14 -5.30 0.64 -21.17
C PHE A 14 -6.81 0.58 -20.92
N CYS A 15 -7.25 0.29 -19.70
CA CYS A 15 -8.64 0.55 -19.32
C CYS A 15 -8.82 2.06 -19.04
N GLN A 16 -9.98 2.64 -19.32
CA GLN A 16 -10.23 4.06 -19.13
C GLN A 16 -11.35 4.29 -18.11
N GLY A 17 -11.08 5.13 -17.11
CA GLY A 17 -12.07 5.60 -16.15
C GLY A 17 -12.43 7.07 -16.36
N GLN A 18 -13.66 7.42 -16.00
CA GLN A 18 -14.11 8.81 -15.90
C GLN A 18 -15.11 8.93 -14.76
N HIS A 19 -14.77 9.73 -13.77
CA HIS A 19 -15.65 9.99 -12.62
C HIS A 19 -15.89 11.47 -12.41
N ARG A 20 -16.94 11.76 -11.64
CA ARG A 20 -17.20 13.07 -11.10
C ARG A 20 -16.61 13.16 -9.69
N PHE A 21 -15.50 13.87 -9.56
CA PHE A 21 -14.76 14.00 -8.31
C PHE A 21 -15.25 15.20 -7.51
N LYS A 22 -15.30 15.03 -6.18
CA LYS A 22 -15.44 16.10 -5.20
C LYS A 22 -14.04 16.49 -4.76
N ILE A 23 -13.69 17.75 -5.01
CA ILE A 23 -12.33 18.26 -4.84
C ILE A 23 -12.42 19.49 -3.95
N LEU A 24 -11.54 19.57 -2.96
CA LEU A 24 -11.29 20.79 -2.22
C LEU A 24 -10.15 21.53 -2.90
N LYS A 25 -10.45 22.67 -3.51
CA LYS A 25 -9.47 23.49 -4.22
C LYS A 25 -9.04 24.65 -3.34
N GLY A 26 -7.75 24.77 -3.07
CA GLY A 26 -7.21 25.84 -2.25
C GLY A 26 -5.70 25.92 -2.36
N GLN A 27 -5.16 27.13 -2.22
CA GLN A 27 -3.72 27.34 -2.26
C GLN A 27 -3.11 26.73 -1.01
N ASN A 28 -2.30 25.67 -1.16
CA ASN A 28 -1.43 25.21 -0.11
C ASN A 28 -0.28 26.21 0.03
N TRP A 29 -0.01 26.65 1.25
CA TRP A 29 1.03 27.62 1.55
C TRP A 29 2.25 26.89 2.12
N GLY A 30 3.41 27.09 1.50
CA GLY A 30 4.68 26.58 2.00
C GLY A 30 5.29 27.49 3.07
N ALA A 31 6.33 26.98 3.75
CA ALA A 31 7.10 27.78 4.71
C ALA A 31 7.72 29.03 4.07
N VAL A 32 8.16 28.94 2.80
CA VAL A 32 8.69 30.09 2.04
C VAL A 32 7.61 31.15 1.84
N ASP A 33 6.38 30.75 1.52
CA ASP A 33 5.26 31.68 1.36
C ASP A 33 5.01 32.43 2.67
N HIS A 34 5.00 31.70 3.79
CA HIS A 34 4.80 32.26 5.13
C HIS A 34 5.90 33.23 5.53
N LEU A 35 7.17 32.89 5.30
CA LEU A 35 8.30 33.78 5.55
C LEU A 35 8.22 35.06 4.71
N LEU A 36 7.85 34.95 3.43
CA LEU A 36 7.69 36.12 2.57
C LEU A 36 6.51 36.99 3.02
N LEU A 37 5.41 36.41 3.50
CA LEU A 37 4.31 37.17 4.10
C LEU A 37 4.77 37.89 5.38
N GLN A 38 5.53 37.22 6.24
CA GLN A 38 6.08 37.81 7.46
C GLN A 38 7.03 38.97 7.15
N GLU A 39 7.86 38.85 6.12
CA GLU A 39 8.74 39.94 5.69
C GLU A 39 7.94 41.16 5.22
N VAL A 40 6.91 40.95 4.39
CA VAL A 40 6.03 42.04 3.92
C VAL A 40 5.20 42.65 5.07
N VAL A 41 4.88 41.87 6.11
CA VAL A 41 4.23 42.36 7.34
C VAL A 41 5.19 43.20 8.17
N ASN A 42 6.47 42.84 8.24
CA ASN A 42 7.49 43.60 8.96
C ASN A 42 7.78 44.94 8.28
N GLN A 43 7.90 44.94 6.95
CA GLN A 43 8.15 46.13 6.16
C GLN A 43 7.57 46.00 4.74
N PRO A 44 6.94 47.06 4.19
CA PRO A 44 6.56 47.07 2.79
C PRO A 44 7.79 46.90 1.89
N CYS A 45 7.74 45.95 0.96
CA CYS A 45 8.86 45.63 0.07
C CYS A 45 8.41 45.47 -1.38
N SER A 46 9.25 45.87 -2.31
CA SER A 46 9.08 45.57 -3.73
C SER A 46 9.47 44.12 -4.05
N ALA A 47 9.00 43.64 -5.19
CA ALA A 47 9.39 42.31 -5.70
C ALA A 47 10.91 42.18 -5.93
N GLN A 48 11.61 43.29 -6.17
CA GLN A 48 13.06 43.30 -6.39
C GLN A 48 13.81 43.14 -5.06
N GLU A 49 13.40 43.89 -4.04
CA GLU A 49 14.01 43.82 -2.70
C GLU A 49 13.82 42.44 -2.07
N LEU A 50 12.60 41.87 -2.14
CA LEU A 50 12.35 40.51 -1.66
C LEU A 50 13.21 39.48 -2.38
N ALA A 51 13.38 39.60 -3.70
CA ALA A 51 14.21 38.69 -4.48
C ALA A 51 15.71 38.77 -4.08
N GLU A 52 16.21 39.97 -3.83
CA GLU A 52 17.59 40.20 -3.38
C GLU A 52 17.82 39.69 -1.96
N GLN A 53 16.88 39.92 -1.04
CA GLN A 53 16.98 39.48 0.36
C GLN A 53 16.86 37.95 0.50
N SER A 54 15.95 37.33 -0.26
CA SER A 54 15.70 35.90 -0.18
C SER A 54 16.55 35.06 -1.13
N ASN A 55 17.31 35.69 -2.03
CA ASN A 55 18.01 35.05 -3.14
C ASN A 55 17.09 34.16 -4.02
N LEU A 56 15.81 34.53 -4.15
CA LEU A 56 14.84 33.83 -5.00
C LEU A 56 14.64 34.57 -6.32
N PRO A 57 14.31 33.87 -7.42
CA PRO A 57 13.98 34.53 -8.67
C PRO A 57 12.80 35.50 -8.48
N ARG A 58 12.94 36.75 -8.93
CA ARG A 58 11.87 37.77 -8.87
C ARG A 58 10.52 37.28 -9.42
N ARG A 59 10.55 36.42 -10.44
CA ARG A 59 9.33 35.81 -10.99
C ARG A 59 8.61 34.94 -9.97
N LEU A 60 9.35 34.13 -9.19
CA LEU A 60 8.80 33.30 -8.13
C LEU A 60 8.18 34.16 -7.02
N ILE A 61 8.87 35.23 -6.58
CA ILE A 61 8.32 36.20 -5.62
C ILE A 61 6.97 36.73 -6.10
N ILE A 62 6.88 37.17 -7.35
CA ILE A 62 5.62 37.66 -7.93
C ILE A 62 4.55 36.56 -7.95
N GLU A 63 4.91 35.34 -8.33
CA GLU A 63 4.01 34.18 -8.36
C GLU A 63 3.48 33.81 -6.96
N ILE A 64 4.23 34.07 -5.88
CA ILE A 64 3.79 33.89 -4.48
C ILE A 64 2.93 35.06 -3.99
N MET A 65 3.30 36.31 -4.33
CA MET A 65 2.59 37.51 -3.89
C MET A 65 1.21 37.65 -4.54
N ILE A 66 1.02 37.17 -5.77
CA ILE A 66 -0.28 37.22 -6.47
C ILE A 66 -1.39 36.48 -5.68
N PRO A 67 -1.20 35.22 -5.25
CA PRO A 67 -2.10 34.53 -4.34
C PRO A 67 -2.42 35.34 -3.07
N PHE A 68 -1.42 35.90 -2.37
CA PHE A 68 -1.65 36.73 -1.18
C PHE A 68 -2.52 37.95 -1.45
N MET A 69 -2.37 38.58 -2.62
CA MET A 69 -3.27 39.66 -3.03
C MET A 69 -4.69 39.16 -3.30
N ARG A 70 -4.85 37.98 -3.90
CA ARG A 70 -6.18 37.41 -4.20
C ARG A 70 -6.97 37.08 -2.92
N VAL A 71 -6.31 36.53 -1.90
CA VAL A 71 -6.93 36.24 -0.60
C VAL A 71 -7.02 37.49 0.31
N GLY A 72 -6.48 38.62 -0.16
CA GLY A 72 -6.56 39.92 0.50
C GLY A 72 -5.62 40.07 1.70
N TRP A 73 -4.53 39.31 1.77
CA TRP A 73 -3.51 39.43 2.82
C TRP A 73 -2.49 40.52 2.51
N ILE A 74 -2.24 40.77 1.23
CA ILE A 74 -1.32 41.79 0.74
C ILE A 74 -2.06 42.68 -0.25
N GLN A 75 -1.65 43.94 -0.34
CA GLN A 75 -2.09 44.90 -1.35
C GLN A 75 -0.88 45.54 -2.04
N LEU A 76 -1.09 46.08 -3.24
CA LEU A 76 -0.08 46.90 -3.92
C LEU A 76 -0.25 48.37 -3.51
N SER A 77 0.77 48.90 -2.86
CA SER A 77 0.93 50.32 -2.57
C SER A 77 1.82 50.96 -3.64
N LYS A 78 1.48 52.18 -4.05
CA LYS A 78 2.27 52.94 -5.02
C LYS A 78 3.13 53.95 -4.29
N GLU A 79 4.44 53.75 -4.35
CA GLU A 79 5.43 54.73 -3.94
C GLU A 79 5.90 55.57 -5.13
N PRO A 80 6.61 56.70 -4.92
CA PRO A 80 6.95 57.64 -5.98
C PRO A 80 7.75 57.04 -7.15
N GLN A 81 8.51 55.96 -6.92
CA GLN A 81 9.41 55.36 -7.93
C GLN A 81 9.16 53.87 -8.22
N HIS A 82 8.40 53.16 -7.39
CA HIS A 82 8.07 51.74 -7.61
C HIS A 82 6.78 51.34 -6.90
N TYR A 83 6.32 50.12 -7.16
CA TYR A 83 5.24 49.49 -6.40
C TYR A 83 5.84 48.61 -5.31
N VAL A 84 5.25 48.68 -4.12
CA VAL A 84 5.60 47.83 -2.99
C VAL A 84 4.40 46.98 -2.61
N PHE A 85 4.67 45.78 -2.12
CA PHE A 85 3.70 44.96 -1.43
C PHE A 85 3.58 45.47 0.01
N GLU A 86 2.35 45.63 0.47
CA GLU A 86 2.03 46.05 1.82
C GLU A 86 1.02 45.07 2.43
N ALA A 87 1.24 44.64 3.66
CA ALA A 87 0.31 43.74 4.33
C ALA A 87 -0.99 44.47 4.73
N THR A 88 -2.13 43.82 4.51
CA THR A 88 -3.41 44.28 5.04
C THR A 88 -3.56 43.89 6.52
N THR A 89 -4.55 44.44 7.22
CA THR A 89 -4.89 44.02 8.60
C THR A 89 -5.09 42.49 8.69
N ARG A 90 -5.68 41.88 7.66
CA ARG A 90 -5.87 40.43 7.60
C ARG A 90 -4.54 39.70 7.45
N GLY A 91 -3.65 40.18 6.58
CA GLY A 91 -2.32 39.60 6.39
C GLY A 91 -1.47 39.63 7.65
N ILE A 92 -1.55 40.71 8.44
CA ILE A 92 -0.84 40.84 9.73
C ILE A 92 -1.33 39.79 10.74
N ILE A 93 -2.63 39.53 10.83
CA ILE A 93 -3.19 38.52 11.74
C ILE A 93 -2.75 37.12 11.30
N VAL A 94 -2.90 36.84 10.01
CA VAL A 94 -2.62 35.53 9.43
C VAL A 94 -1.14 35.15 9.52
N SER A 95 -0.22 36.11 9.38
CA SER A 95 1.22 35.84 9.46
C SER A 95 1.70 35.38 10.85
N GLN A 96 0.91 35.64 11.90
CA GLN A 96 1.21 35.24 13.29
C GLN A 96 0.77 33.81 13.61
N HIS A 97 -0.01 33.16 12.76
CA HIS A 97 -0.37 31.76 12.96
C HIS A 97 0.86 30.86 12.81
N ALA A 98 0.83 29.67 13.41
CA ALA A 98 1.89 28.68 13.22
C ALA A 98 1.99 28.21 11.77
N GLU A 99 0.84 28.14 11.07
CA GLU A 99 0.72 27.83 9.65
C GLU A 99 -0.30 28.77 9.01
N LEU A 100 -0.10 29.11 7.74
CA LEU A 100 -1.04 29.95 6.99
C LEU A 100 -2.36 29.20 6.74
N PRO A 101 -3.52 29.84 6.93
CA PRO A 101 -4.82 29.22 6.77
C PRO A 101 -5.09 28.88 5.31
N VAL A 102 -5.51 27.64 5.07
CA VAL A 102 -5.89 27.16 3.76
C VAL A 102 -7.40 27.33 3.58
N GLU A 103 -7.82 28.35 2.83
CA GLU A 103 -9.21 28.43 2.35
C GLU A 103 -9.38 27.46 1.19
N LYS A 104 -10.15 26.39 1.42
CA LYS A 104 -10.47 25.41 0.38
C LYS A 104 -11.92 25.59 -0.07
N GLU A 105 -12.09 25.85 -1.36
CA GLU A 105 -13.39 25.91 -2.01
C GLU A 105 -13.77 24.52 -2.54
N PRO A 106 -14.95 23.99 -2.18
CA PRO A 106 -15.41 22.73 -2.73
C PRO A 106 -15.81 22.92 -4.19
N ILE A 107 -15.22 22.13 -5.07
CA ILE A 107 -15.58 22.05 -6.48
C ILE A 107 -15.96 20.62 -6.86
N ILE A 108 -16.71 20.50 -7.96
CA ILE A 108 -17.05 19.21 -8.55
C ILE A 108 -16.56 19.21 -9.99
N SER A 109 -15.72 18.23 -10.35
CA SER A 109 -15.14 18.15 -11.69
C SER A 109 -15.15 16.73 -12.23
N PHE A 110 -15.50 16.58 -13.51
CA PHE A 110 -15.25 15.35 -14.23
C PHE A 110 -13.76 15.24 -14.56
N ARG A 111 -13.13 14.14 -14.18
CA ARG A 111 -11.74 13.84 -14.52
C ARG A 111 -11.66 12.44 -15.13
N GLN A 112 -10.75 12.28 -16.08
CA GLN A 112 -10.51 11.01 -16.77
C GLN A 112 -9.13 10.50 -16.40
N PHE A 113 -9.00 9.18 -16.37
CA PHE A 113 -7.75 8.49 -16.13
C PHE A 113 -7.71 7.18 -16.92
N ILE A 114 -6.51 6.61 -17.05
CA ILE A 114 -6.27 5.30 -17.62
C ILE A 114 -5.55 4.42 -16.60
N ILE A 115 -5.77 3.11 -16.69
CA ILE A 115 -5.22 2.10 -15.78
C ILE A 115 -4.15 1.30 -16.51
N ASP A 116 -2.95 1.28 -15.94
CA ASP A 116 -1.80 0.51 -16.41
C ASP A 116 -2.15 -0.99 -16.41
N PRO A 117 -2.13 -1.69 -17.56
CA PRO A 117 -2.42 -3.12 -17.60
C PRO A 117 -1.33 -3.97 -16.90
N ALA A 118 -0.11 -3.44 -16.76
CA ALA A 118 1.03 -4.12 -16.17
C ALA A 118 1.04 -4.02 -14.64
N THR A 119 0.77 -2.84 -14.08
CA THR A 119 0.89 -2.58 -12.63
C THR A 119 -0.42 -2.23 -11.93
N GLY A 120 -1.43 -1.75 -12.66
CA GLY A 120 -2.67 -1.19 -12.10
C GLY A 120 -2.61 0.29 -11.75
N ASP A 121 -1.45 0.94 -11.95
CA ASP A 121 -1.25 2.36 -11.68
C ASP A 121 -2.20 3.22 -12.53
N CYS A 122 -2.59 4.38 -12.00
CA CYS A 122 -3.51 5.29 -12.67
C CYS A 122 -2.76 6.51 -13.23
N TYR A 123 -3.07 6.88 -14.48
CA TYR A 123 -2.52 8.07 -15.12
C TYR A 123 -3.65 8.97 -15.61
N ARG A 124 -3.53 10.27 -15.35
CA ARG A 124 -4.53 11.25 -15.77
C ARG A 124 -4.57 11.42 -17.29
N VAL A 125 -5.79 11.56 -17.82
CA VAL A 125 -6.02 11.95 -19.23
C VAL A 125 -7.04 13.09 -19.32
N GLY A 126 -7.05 13.78 -20.46
CA GLY A 126 -7.87 14.96 -20.70
C GLY A 126 -7.38 16.24 -20.02
N SER A 127 -6.15 16.24 -19.47
CA SER A 127 -5.54 17.45 -18.91
C SER A 127 -4.94 18.33 -20.02
N ARG A 128 -4.84 19.64 -19.78
CA ARG A 128 -4.27 20.60 -20.75
C ARG A 128 -2.78 20.38 -21.01
N GLN A 129 -2.08 19.70 -20.10
CA GLN A 129 -0.63 19.45 -20.16
C GLN A 129 -0.29 18.02 -20.59
N GLN A 130 -1.27 17.25 -21.09
CA GLN A 130 -1.06 15.86 -21.49
C GLN A 130 -0.10 15.75 -22.69
N SER A 131 0.96 14.96 -22.54
CA SER A 131 2.02 14.75 -23.55
C SER A 131 1.75 13.58 -24.52
N PHE A 132 0.70 12.80 -24.29
CA PHE A 132 0.33 11.62 -25.08
C PHE A 132 -1.13 11.68 -25.53
N GLN A 133 -1.57 10.69 -26.32
CA GLN A 133 -2.95 10.60 -26.80
C GLN A 133 -3.48 9.18 -26.61
N VAL A 134 -4.79 9.08 -26.37
CA VAL A 134 -5.51 7.81 -26.22
C VAL A 134 -6.56 7.66 -27.30
N TYR A 135 -6.59 6.50 -27.93
CA TYR A 135 -7.36 6.21 -29.13
C TYR A 135 -8.37 5.09 -28.90
N SER A 136 -9.45 5.09 -29.69
CA SER A 136 -10.30 3.92 -29.84
C SER A 136 -9.57 2.83 -30.63
N ASN A 137 -10.01 1.57 -30.49
CA ASN A 137 -9.42 0.45 -31.25
C ASN A 137 -9.40 0.71 -32.77
N TYR A 138 -10.49 1.27 -33.31
CA TYR A 138 -10.58 1.60 -34.73
C TYR A 138 -9.48 2.60 -35.14
N ARG A 139 -9.36 3.71 -34.41
CA ARG A 139 -8.40 4.77 -34.73
C ARG A 139 -6.96 4.32 -34.52
N SER A 140 -6.67 3.54 -33.47
CA SER A 140 -5.33 2.98 -33.26
C SER A 140 -4.92 2.04 -34.39
N ASN A 141 -5.85 1.22 -34.89
CA ASN A 141 -5.56 0.30 -36.00
C ASN A 141 -5.35 1.04 -37.33
N GLU A 142 -6.05 2.14 -37.54
CA GLU A 142 -5.82 3.04 -38.69
C GLU A 142 -4.40 3.63 -38.64
N ILE A 143 -4.00 4.19 -37.50
CA ILE A 143 -2.65 4.75 -37.29
C ILE A 143 -1.57 3.68 -37.53
N LEU A 144 -1.73 2.47 -36.98
CA LEU A 144 -0.76 1.40 -37.19
C LEU A 144 -0.62 0.99 -38.66
N ARG A 145 -1.72 0.97 -39.43
CA ARG A 145 -1.68 0.65 -40.87
C ARG A 145 -0.82 1.64 -41.66
N GLU A 146 -0.85 2.93 -41.29
CA GLU A 146 0.02 3.94 -41.89
C GLU A 146 1.50 3.70 -41.58
N LYS A 147 1.82 3.09 -40.44
CA LYS A 147 3.19 2.78 -40.00
C LYS A 147 3.74 1.45 -40.55
N LYS A 148 2.93 0.71 -41.33
CA LYS A 148 3.33 -0.51 -42.06
C LYS A 148 3.98 -1.56 -41.14
N SER A 149 5.13 -2.12 -41.57
CA SER A 149 5.83 -3.22 -40.92
C SER A 149 6.58 -2.83 -39.64
N LEU A 150 6.59 -1.57 -39.23
CA LEU A 150 7.28 -1.09 -38.02
C LEU A 150 6.38 -1.12 -36.77
N THR A 151 5.46 -2.09 -36.70
CA THR A 151 4.39 -2.11 -35.69
C THR A 151 4.37 -3.38 -34.85
N ALA A 152 4.08 -3.20 -33.55
CA ALA A 152 3.81 -4.25 -32.58
C ALA A 152 2.60 -3.88 -31.70
N GLU A 153 2.01 -4.88 -31.04
CA GLU A 153 0.89 -4.72 -30.10
C GLU A 153 1.16 -5.55 -28.85
N LEU A 154 0.98 -4.95 -27.68
CA LEU A 154 1.04 -5.65 -26.41
C LEU A 154 -0.30 -6.33 -26.12
N ASN A 155 -0.23 -7.59 -25.73
CA ASN A 155 -1.38 -8.39 -25.34
C ASN A 155 -1.16 -8.98 -23.94
N PHE A 156 -1.92 -8.49 -22.96
CA PHE A 156 -1.88 -8.97 -21.58
C PHE A 156 -2.89 -10.11 -21.41
N LYS A 157 -2.44 -11.26 -20.89
CA LYS A 157 -3.34 -12.39 -20.61
C LYS A 157 -4.30 -12.12 -19.43
N SER A 158 -3.79 -11.43 -18.42
CA SER A 158 -4.51 -11.12 -17.17
C SER A 158 -4.25 -9.67 -16.76
N PRO A 159 -4.68 -8.68 -17.56
CA PRO A 159 -4.39 -7.27 -17.28
C PRO A 159 -5.00 -6.82 -15.96
N HIS A 160 -4.33 -5.88 -15.30
CA HIS A 160 -4.99 -5.08 -14.27
C HIS A 160 -6.08 -4.22 -14.92
N THR A 161 -7.28 -4.29 -14.35
CA THR A 161 -8.47 -3.61 -14.91
C THR A 161 -9.18 -2.74 -13.89
N LEU A 162 -8.91 -2.93 -12.60
CA LEU A 162 -9.47 -2.11 -11.54
C LEU A 162 -8.41 -1.10 -11.09
N PRO A 163 -8.79 0.18 -10.88
CA PRO A 163 -7.85 1.15 -10.36
C PRO A 163 -7.58 0.90 -8.87
N ASP A 164 -6.36 1.18 -8.44
CA ASP A 164 -6.13 1.53 -7.05
C ASP A 164 -6.77 2.89 -6.74
N LEU A 165 -7.49 2.99 -5.63
CA LEU A 165 -8.23 4.23 -5.31
C LEU A 165 -7.28 5.35 -4.88
N THR A 166 -6.20 5.02 -4.17
CA THR A 166 -5.17 5.98 -3.74
C THR A 166 -4.49 6.56 -4.98
N ASP A 167 -4.03 5.69 -5.90
CA ASP A 167 -3.37 6.13 -7.13
C ASP A 167 -4.35 6.91 -8.05
N MET A 168 -5.61 6.50 -8.11
CA MET A 168 -6.65 7.23 -8.83
C MET A 168 -6.85 8.64 -8.27
N TYR A 169 -6.92 8.81 -6.95
CA TYR A 169 -7.08 10.12 -6.33
C TYR A 169 -5.85 11.01 -6.51
N GLU A 170 -4.66 10.43 -6.40
CA GLU A 170 -3.41 11.15 -6.62
C GLU A 170 -3.30 11.64 -8.05
N CYS A 171 -3.49 10.77 -9.05
CA CYS A 171 -3.26 11.14 -10.44
C CYS A 171 -4.24 12.22 -10.94
N VAL A 172 -5.50 12.24 -10.46
CA VAL A 172 -6.51 13.21 -10.93
C VAL A 172 -6.45 14.56 -10.21
N ALA A 173 -5.70 14.64 -9.10
CA ALA A 173 -5.48 15.89 -8.38
C ALA A 173 -4.54 16.84 -9.17
N GLU A 174 -4.66 18.13 -8.88
CA GLU A 174 -3.69 19.17 -9.24
C GLU A 174 -2.95 19.60 -7.97
N ALA A 175 -1.87 20.38 -8.09
CA ALA A 175 -1.05 20.78 -6.94
C ALA A 175 -1.82 21.58 -5.84
N ASP A 176 -2.88 22.28 -6.23
CA ASP A 176 -3.77 23.07 -5.36
C ASP A 176 -5.13 22.38 -5.10
N GLU A 177 -5.24 21.09 -5.42
CA GLU A 177 -6.48 20.32 -5.33
C GLU A 177 -6.30 19.11 -4.42
N GLU A 178 -7.25 18.90 -3.52
CA GLU A 178 -7.34 17.70 -2.70
C GLU A 178 -8.62 16.94 -3.04
N VAL A 179 -8.48 15.70 -3.52
CA VAL A 179 -9.61 14.85 -3.86
C VAL A 179 -10.14 14.20 -2.58
N ILE A 180 -11.40 14.50 -2.24
CA ILE A 180 -12.05 14.02 -1.01
C ILE A 180 -13.07 12.91 -1.25
N SER A 181 -13.54 12.72 -2.49
CA SER A 181 -14.43 11.63 -2.90
C SER A 181 -14.65 11.66 -4.42
N TYR A 182 -15.33 10.65 -4.95
CA TYR A 182 -15.99 10.69 -6.26
C TYR A 182 -17.43 10.17 -6.18
N GLU A 183 -18.27 10.55 -7.15
CA GLU A 183 -19.60 10.00 -7.36
C GLU A 183 -19.50 8.76 -8.24
N GLU A 184 -19.97 7.60 -7.74
CA GLU A 184 -20.15 6.41 -8.56
C GLU A 184 -21.49 6.48 -9.29
N HIS A 185 -21.46 6.37 -10.61
CA HIS A 185 -22.71 6.23 -11.37
C HIS A 185 -23.15 4.77 -11.34
N ALA A 186 -24.41 4.52 -11.01
CA ALA A 186 -25.01 3.18 -10.99
C ALA A 186 -24.99 2.44 -12.34
N ILE A 187 -24.60 3.10 -13.44
CA ILE A 187 -24.58 2.58 -14.81
C ILE A 187 -23.23 2.93 -15.48
N GLU A 188 -22.12 2.68 -14.80
CA GLU A 188 -20.81 2.69 -15.46
C GLU A 188 -20.48 1.33 -16.04
N LYS A 189 -19.92 1.33 -17.26
CA LYS A 189 -19.40 0.10 -17.85
C LYS A 189 -18.23 -0.37 -17.00
N PRO A 190 -18.11 -1.68 -16.71
CA PRO A 190 -16.92 -2.24 -16.11
C PRO A 190 -15.67 -1.79 -16.88
N TYR A 191 -14.60 -1.42 -16.17
CA TYR A 191 -13.40 -0.86 -16.78
C TYR A 191 -12.78 -1.76 -17.86
N ASN A 192 -12.87 -3.08 -17.70
CA ASN A 192 -12.41 -4.04 -18.72
C ASN A 192 -13.15 -3.93 -20.07
N GLN A 193 -14.29 -3.23 -20.14
CA GLN A 193 -15.05 -2.94 -21.36
C GLN A 193 -14.76 -1.54 -21.92
N THR A 194 -13.88 -0.76 -21.30
CA THR A 194 -13.57 0.63 -21.66
C THR A 194 -12.19 0.79 -22.30
N VAL A 195 -11.63 -0.30 -22.83
CA VAL A 195 -10.24 -0.34 -23.33
C VAL A 195 -9.99 0.71 -24.41
N LYS A 196 -8.96 1.53 -24.18
CA LYS A 196 -8.36 2.50 -25.10
C LYS A 196 -6.91 2.12 -25.36
N PHE A 197 -6.32 2.76 -26.37
CA PHE A 197 -4.95 2.45 -26.79
C PHE A 197 -4.10 3.70 -26.85
N ALA A 198 -2.89 3.63 -26.30
CA ALA A 198 -1.82 4.57 -26.61
C ALA A 198 -0.89 3.94 -27.68
N ILE A 199 -0.19 4.79 -28.43
CA ILE A 199 0.81 4.35 -29.40
C ILE A 199 2.17 4.82 -28.89
N ALA A 200 2.89 3.91 -28.25
CA ALA A 200 4.27 4.13 -27.84
C ALA A 200 5.18 4.16 -29.07
N ILE A 201 6.15 5.06 -29.07
CA ILE A 201 7.20 5.15 -30.08
C ILE A 201 8.51 4.88 -29.36
N VAL A 202 9.19 3.81 -29.77
CA VAL A 202 10.52 3.44 -29.27
C VAL A 202 11.55 3.85 -30.31
N ASP A 203 12.47 4.74 -29.92
CA ASP A 203 13.55 5.19 -30.80
C ASP A 203 14.77 4.26 -30.77
N GLU A 204 15.86 4.67 -31.40
CA GLU A 204 17.08 3.87 -31.50
C GLU A 204 17.90 3.75 -30.20
N PHE A 205 17.58 4.58 -29.19
CA PHE A 205 18.19 4.61 -27.88
C PHE A 205 17.27 4.05 -26.78
N ASP A 206 16.20 3.34 -27.19
CA ASP A 206 15.15 2.82 -26.31
C ASP A 206 14.40 3.90 -25.51
N ASN A 207 14.42 5.16 -25.96
CA ASN A 207 13.54 6.18 -25.40
C ASN A 207 12.12 5.95 -25.88
N ILE A 208 11.17 6.09 -24.95
CA ILE A 208 9.75 5.88 -25.22
C ILE A 208 9.00 7.20 -25.16
N SER A 209 8.22 7.50 -26.21
CA SER A 209 7.26 8.60 -26.25
C SER A 209 5.85 8.10 -26.61
N GLY A 210 4.82 8.93 -26.50
CA GLY A 210 3.44 8.56 -26.86
C GLY A 210 2.67 7.77 -25.80
N ILE A 211 3.20 7.69 -24.58
CA ILE A 211 2.61 7.12 -23.36
C ILE A 211 2.75 8.13 -22.20
N PRO A 212 2.09 7.93 -21.04
CA PRO A 212 2.33 8.74 -19.84
C PRO A 212 3.83 8.86 -19.51
N ALA A 213 4.28 10.06 -19.15
CA ALA A 213 5.69 10.28 -18.82
C ALA A 213 6.07 9.53 -17.52
N GLU A 214 5.10 9.38 -16.63
CA GLU A 214 5.20 8.70 -15.35
C GLU A 214 4.92 7.20 -15.44
N ALA A 215 4.82 6.64 -16.67
CA ALA A 215 4.54 5.23 -16.86
C ALA A 215 5.57 4.33 -16.15
N SER A 216 5.06 3.26 -15.52
CA SER A 216 5.82 2.28 -14.72
C SER A 216 7.01 1.69 -15.48
N ALA A 217 8.07 1.34 -14.74
CA ALA A 217 9.26 0.73 -15.32
C ALA A 217 8.94 -0.62 -15.97
N GLU A 218 8.01 -1.38 -15.37
CA GLU A 218 7.50 -2.67 -15.82
C GLU A 218 6.81 -2.53 -17.19
N LEU A 219 5.93 -1.54 -17.36
CA LEU A 219 5.27 -1.31 -18.64
C LEU A 219 6.28 -0.86 -19.70
N ARG A 220 7.18 0.07 -19.34
CA ARG A 220 8.24 0.57 -20.23
C ARG A 220 9.14 -0.56 -20.74
N SER A 221 9.57 -1.45 -19.85
CA SER A 221 10.39 -2.62 -20.21
C SER A 221 9.67 -3.53 -21.21
N GLN A 222 8.37 -3.79 -21.01
CA GLN A 222 7.60 -4.63 -21.91
C GLN A 222 7.37 -3.98 -23.29
N ILE A 223 7.25 -2.66 -23.34
CA ILE A 223 7.20 -1.90 -24.60
C ILE A 223 8.51 -2.03 -25.36
N ILE A 224 9.66 -1.87 -24.68
CA ILE A 224 11.00 -2.01 -25.27
C ILE A 224 11.21 -3.45 -25.77
N ASP A 225 10.86 -4.45 -24.97
CA ASP A 225 10.96 -5.87 -25.36
C ASP A 225 10.12 -6.18 -26.61
N ALA A 226 8.93 -5.58 -26.73
CA ALA A 226 8.11 -5.72 -27.93
C ALA A 226 8.74 -5.05 -29.15
N ALA A 227 9.36 -3.88 -28.97
CA ALA A 227 10.09 -3.21 -30.04
C ALA A 227 11.33 -4.01 -30.49
N HIS A 228 12.11 -4.54 -29.55
CA HIS A 228 13.30 -5.35 -29.84
C HIS A 228 12.95 -6.63 -30.59
N LYS A 229 11.95 -7.40 -30.11
CA LYS A 229 11.48 -8.60 -30.83
C LYS A 229 10.98 -8.28 -32.24
N LYS A 230 10.37 -7.11 -32.43
CA LYS A 230 9.93 -6.68 -33.76
C LYS A 230 11.12 -6.36 -34.68
N LEU A 231 12.15 -5.69 -34.16
CA LEU A 231 13.39 -5.42 -34.91
C LEU A 231 14.12 -6.71 -35.29
N GLU A 232 14.16 -7.70 -34.39
CA GLU A 232 14.71 -9.03 -34.69
C GLU A 232 13.95 -9.72 -35.83
N LEU A 233 12.61 -9.69 -35.79
CA LEU A 233 11.77 -10.23 -36.86
C LEU A 233 12.06 -9.56 -38.21
N ILE A 234 12.22 -8.23 -38.23
CA ILE A 234 12.55 -7.47 -39.45
C ILE A 234 13.92 -7.90 -40.00
N LYS A 235 14.93 -8.03 -39.12
CA LYS A 235 16.28 -8.48 -39.51
C LYS A 235 16.28 -9.91 -40.07
N LEU A 236 15.49 -10.80 -39.49
CA LEU A 236 15.38 -12.19 -39.93
C LEU A 236 14.69 -12.35 -41.29
N LEU A 237 13.70 -11.49 -41.59
CA LEU A 237 12.96 -11.53 -42.85
C LEU A 237 13.69 -10.87 -44.03
N GLY A 238 14.63 -9.96 -43.76
CA GLY A 238 15.39 -9.23 -44.79
C GLY A 238 14.52 -8.35 -45.70
N ASP A 239 15.13 -7.72 -46.72
CA ASP A 239 14.43 -6.93 -47.76
C ASP A 239 13.70 -7.84 -48.79
N GLN A 240 12.98 -8.87 -48.33
CA GLN A 240 12.13 -9.68 -49.22
C GLN A 240 10.87 -8.87 -49.59
N PRO A 241 10.71 -8.40 -50.85
CA PRO A 241 9.73 -7.37 -51.18
C PRO A 241 8.28 -7.83 -51.24
N ASP A 242 7.99 -9.13 -51.21
CA ASP A 242 6.63 -9.63 -51.43
C ASP A 242 6.38 -10.92 -50.65
N SER A 243 5.77 -10.80 -49.47
CA SER A 243 4.54 -11.55 -49.14
C SER A 243 4.00 -11.18 -47.75
N LYS A 244 2.81 -10.59 -47.72
CA LYS A 244 1.78 -10.79 -46.67
C LYS A 244 2.16 -10.70 -45.18
N SER A 245 3.17 -9.93 -44.77
CA SER A 245 3.46 -9.67 -43.34
C SER A 245 3.28 -8.19 -42.96
N ASN A 246 2.25 -7.53 -43.47
CA ASN A 246 1.72 -6.28 -42.88
C ASN A 246 0.94 -6.54 -41.58
N SER A 247 1.08 -7.73 -40.98
CA SER A 247 0.47 -8.07 -39.70
C SER A 247 1.24 -7.40 -38.56
N VAL A 248 0.47 -6.72 -37.69
CA VAL A 248 0.95 -6.21 -36.41
C VAL A 248 1.45 -7.40 -35.58
N MET A 249 2.70 -7.33 -35.10
CA MET A 249 3.26 -8.40 -34.27
C MET A 249 2.60 -8.36 -32.88
N GLN A 250 2.02 -9.47 -32.46
CA GLN A 250 1.48 -9.61 -31.10
C GLN A 250 2.60 -10.01 -30.14
N HIS A 251 2.77 -9.24 -29.07
CA HIS A 251 3.70 -9.54 -27.99
C HIS A 251 2.93 -9.87 -26.72
N ASN A 252 3.14 -11.06 -26.17
CA ASN A 252 2.51 -11.45 -24.90
C ASN A 252 3.20 -10.72 -23.76
N ALA A 253 2.44 -9.82 -23.13
CA ALA A 253 2.81 -9.05 -21.96
C ALA A 253 2.30 -9.72 -20.68
N ILE A 254 2.94 -9.42 -19.55
CA ILE A 254 2.67 -9.99 -18.23
C ILE A 254 2.33 -8.85 -17.28
N SER A 255 1.30 -9.04 -16.46
CA SER A 255 0.99 -8.14 -15.36
C SER A 255 1.84 -8.52 -14.15
N THR A 256 2.50 -7.53 -13.57
CA THR A 256 3.36 -7.69 -12.40
C THR A 256 2.50 -7.74 -11.15
N GLU A 257 2.84 -8.65 -10.25
CA GLU A 257 2.24 -8.69 -8.91
C GLU A 257 2.75 -7.50 -8.10
N GLN A 258 1.89 -6.89 -7.31
CA GLN A 258 2.25 -5.71 -6.52
C GLN A 258 3.21 -6.11 -5.39
N SER A 259 4.34 -5.43 -5.27
CA SER A 259 5.28 -5.54 -4.15
C SER A 259 5.50 -4.17 -3.52
N TYR A 260 5.70 -4.13 -2.21
CA TYR A 260 6.05 -2.89 -1.50
C TYR A 260 7.57 -2.70 -1.46
N ILE A 261 8.00 -1.47 -1.23
CA ILE A 261 9.44 -1.15 -1.12
C ILE A 261 9.93 -1.39 0.31
N GLU A 262 11.24 -1.48 0.49
CA GLU A 262 11.84 -1.43 1.83
C GLU A 262 11.98 0.02 2.28
N HIS A 263 11.56 0.30 3.52
CA HIS A 263 11.68 1.60 4.18
C HIS A 263 12.75 1.52 5.27
N SER A 264 13.66 2.49 5.31
CA SER A 264 14.62 2.62 6.40
C SER A 264 13.92 3.14 7.65
N LEU A 265 14.23 2.55 8.81
CA LEU A 265 13.64 2.91 10.09
C LEU A 265 14.70 3.39 11.07
N SER A 266 14.32 4.35 11.91
CA SER A 266 15.01 4.63 13.17
C SER A 266 14.52 3.67 14.26
N CYS A 267 15.36 3.38 15.26
CA CYS A 267 15.05 2.39 16.29
C CYS A 267 13.82 2.73 17.14
N ASP A 268 13.42 3.99 17.22
CA ASP A 268 12.23 4.49 17.93
C ASP A 268 10.95 4.44 17.08
N GLN A 269 11.06 4.19 15.77
CA GLN A 269 9.94 4.12 14.84
C GLN A 269 9.30 2.73 14.76
N TYR A 270 9.77 1.75 15.54
CA TYR A 270 9.17 0.43 15.57
C TYR A 270 9.17 -0.19 16.97
N GLU A 271 8.28 -1.17 17.15
CA GLU A 271 8.17 -1.94 18.38
C GLU A 271 7.76 -3.39 18.07
N LEU A 272 8.44 -4.35 18.72
CA LEU A 272 8.06 -5.76 18.68
C LEU A 272 7.08 -6.06 19.81
N ILE A 273 5.88 -6.49 19.45
CA ILE A 273 4.86 -6.90 20.42
C ILE A 273 4.89 -8.43 20.45
N LEU A 274 5.35 -9.00 21.57
CA LEU A 274 5.66 -10.43 21.69
C LEU A 274 5.00 -11.03 22.93
N GLY A 275 4.17 -12.05 22.72
CA GLY A 275 3.46 -12.75 23.79
C GLY A 275 2.11 -12.14 24.15
N ALA A 276 1.31 -12.93 24.86
CA ALA A 276 -0.09 -12.65 25.18
C ALA A 276 -0.32 -11.29 25.87
N GLU A 277 0.36 -11.03 26.99
CA GLU A 277 0.18 -9.84 27.82
C GLU A 277 0.51 -8.55 27.05
N HIS A 278 1.63 -8.52 26.34
CA HIS A 278 2.01 -7.36 25.51
C HIS A 278 1.01 -7.10 24.39
N HIS A 279 0.39 -8.12 23.79
CA HIS A 279 -0.66 -7.90 22.78
C HIS A 279 -1.93 -7.34 23.39
N GLN A 280 -2.31 -7.79 24.59
CA GLN A 280 -3.48 -7.25 25.28
C GLN A 280 -3.25 -5.77 25.62
N GLN A 281 -2.09 -5.45 26.19
CA GLN A 281 -1.72 -4.08 26.54
C GLN A 281 -1.69 -3.19 25.30
N HIS A 282 -1.05 -3.65 24.22
CA HIS A 282 -0.99 -2.91 22.96
C HIS A 282 -2.37 -2.61 22.36
N LEU A 283 -3.31 -3.57 22.40
CA LEU A 283 -4.67 -3.33 21.94
C LEU A 283 -5.36 -2.25 22.77
N LEU A 284 -5.26 -2.32 24.11
CA LEU A 284 -5.86 -1.34 25.00
C LEU A 284 -5.24 0.05 24.80
N ASP A 285 -3.92 0.13 24.74
CA ASP A 285 -3.20 1.38 24.49
C ASP A 285 -3.57 2.01 23.15
N ALA A 286 -3.69 1.20 22.08
CA ALA A 286 -4.14 1.68 20.78
C ALA A 286 -5.57 2.26 20.83
N ILE A 287 -6.47 1.70 21.65
CA ILE A 287 -7.83 2.22 21.83
C ILE A 287 -7.85 3.49 22.70
N GLU A 288 -7.08 3.50 23.79
CA GLU A 288 -7.09 4.56 24.79
C GLU A 288 -6.35 5.82 24.33
N THR A 289 -5.27 5.66 23.56
CA THR A 289 -4.43 6.76 23.07
C THR A 289 -4.77 7.25 21.67
N ALA A 290 -5.68 6.55 20.96
CA ALA A 290 -6.15 6.98 19.65
C ALA A 290 -6.64 8.43 19.70
N HIS A 291 -6.17 9.26 18.77
CA HIS A 291 -6.47 10.68 18.73
C HIS A 291 -7.67 11.01 17.83
N SER A 292 -7.66 10.52 16.60
CA SER A 292 -8.72 10.81 15.62
C SER A 292 -9.22 9.56 14.87
N ARG A 293 -8.39 8.54 14.70
CA ARG A 293 -8.70 7.38 13.86
C ARG A 293 -8.19 6.09 14.49
N LEU A 294 -9.02 5.04 14.45
CA LEU A 294 -8.66 3.69 14.84
C LEU A 294 -9.31 2.68 13.89
N ILE A 295 -8.51 1.80 13.28
CA ILE A 295 -8.98 0.73 12.41
C ILE A 295 -8.43 -0.56 12.97
N ILE A 296 -9.29 -1.53 13.27
CA ILE A 296 -8.90 -2.85 13.74
C ILE A 296 -9.40 -3.88 12.74
N HIS A 297 -8.49 -4.67 12.19
CA HIS A 297 -8.82 -5.82 11.37
C HIS A 297 -8.40 -7.11 12.07
N SER A 298 -9.34 -8.04 12.23
CA SER A 298 -9.10 -9.37 12.80
C SER A 298 -9.84 -10.41 11.99
N THR A 299 -9.21 -11.52 11.65
CA THR A 299 -9.87 -12.58 10.86
C THR A 299 -11.13 -13.10 11.52
N PHE A 300 -11.01 -13.48 12.80
CA PHE A 300 -12.10 -14.02 13.60
C PHE A 300 -12.53 -13.02 14.66
N ILE A 301 -13.81 -13.10 15.03
CA ILE A 301 -14.39 -12.39 16.17
C ILE A 301 -14.90 -13.44 17.15
N SER A 302 -14.59 -13.24 18.43
CA SER A 302 -15.19 -13.99 19.53
C SER A 302 -16.06 -13.04 20.33
N THR A 303 -17.37 -13.31 20.41
CA THR A 303 -18.34 -12.46 21.12
C THR A 303 -17.90 -12.16 22.56
N SER A 304 -17.45 -13.17 23.30
CA SER A 304 -17.03 -13.00 24.71
C SER A 304 -15.74 -12.20 24.88
N ASN A 305 -14.82 -12.21 23.90
CA ASN A 305 -13.63 -11.36 23.94
C ASN A 305 -13.96 -9.94 23.48
N LEU A 306 -14.82 -9.79 22.47
CA LEU A 306 -15.30 -8.51 21.97
C LEU A 306 -16.05 -7.75 23.07
N GLU A 307 -16.89 -8.42 23.84
CA GLU A 307 -17.64 -7.83 24.96
C GLU A 307 -16.75 -7.10 25.98
N LYS A 308 -15.53 -7.60 26.19
CA LYS A 308 -14.56 -6.99 27.13
C LYS A 308 -13.96 -5.69 26.61
N ILE A 309 -13.88 -5.51 25.30
CA ILE A 309 -13.25 -4.33 24.69
C ILE A 309 -14.27 -3.23 24.34
N ILE A 310 -15.56 -3.57 24.22
CA ILE A 310 -16.62 -2.60 23.89
C ILE A 310 -16.58 -1.34 24.76
N PRO A 311 -16.45 -1.42 26.11
CA PRO A 311 -16.40 -0.23 26.93
C PRO A 311 -15.27 0.73 26.52
N HIS A 312 -14.08 0.21 26.23
CA HIS A 312 -12.94 1.03 25.78
C HIS A 312 -13.22 1.67 24.41
N LEU A 313 -13.83 0.93 23.47
CA LEU A 313 -14.21 1.47 22.16
C LEU A 313 -15.26 2.59 22.26
N LEU A 314 -16.25 2.43 23.14
CA LEU A 314 -17.27 3.46 23.37
C LEU A 314 -16.65 4.72 24.00
N GLU A 315 -15.73 4.58 24.96
CA GLU A 315 -15.02 5.73 25.53
C GLU A 315 -14.13 6.42 24.49
N ALA A 316 -13.47 5.68 23.60
CA ALA A 316 -12.73 6.26 22.49
C ALA A 316 -13.63 7.04 21.53
N ALA A 317 -14.78 6.47 21.14
CA ALA A 317 -15.76 7.16 20.30
C ALA A 317 -16.31 8.43 20.98
N LYS A 318 -16.54 8.42 22.30
CA LYS A 318 -16.93 9.64 23.05
C LYS A 318 -15.87 10.74 23.02
N ARG A 319 -14.60 10.40 22.85
CA ARG A 319 -13.50 11.35 22.59
C ARG A 319 -13.42 11.81 21.12
N SER A 320 -14.43 11.50 20.31
CA SER A 320 -14.50 11.79 18.87
C SER A 320 -13.48 11.06 18.01
N VAL A 321 -12.95 9.93 18.49
CA VAL A 321 -12.18 9.01 17.65
C VAL A 321 -13.12 8.29 16.69
N GLN A 322 -12.79 8.27 15.40
CA GLN A 322 -13.50 7.48 14.40
C GLN A 322 -12.91 6.06 14.35
N ILE A 323 -13.77 5.06 14.54
CA ILE A 323 -13.39 3.68 14.79
C ILE A 323 -14.10 2.75 13.81
N ASP A 324 -13.31 1.99 13.06
CA ASP A 324 -13.81 0.97 12.13
C ASP A 324 -13.28 -0.42 12.50
N ILE A 325 -14.21 -1.32 12.80
CA ILE A 325 -13.92 -2.72 13.15
C ILE A 325 -14.22 -3.60 11.94
N LEU A 326 -13.17 -4.17 11.36
CA LEU A 326 -13.20 -5.05 10.19
C LEU A 326 -12.91 -6.49 10.58
N TRP A 327 -13.51 -7.43 9.84
CA TRP A 327 -13.28 -8.86 10.05
C TRP A 327 -13.27 -9.65 8.75
N GLY A 328 -12.70 -10.85 8.79
CA GLY A 328 -12.26 -11.53 7.57
C GLY A 328 -12.70 -12.97 7.39
N GLN A 329 -13.44 -13.56 8.33
CA GLN A 329 -13.87 -14.95 8.26
C GLN A 329 -14.77 -15.17 7.03
N ALA A 330 -14.40 -16.15 6.20
CA ALA A 330 -15.25 -16.64 5.12
C ALA A 330 -16.47 -17.39 5.68
N GLU A 331 -17.60 -17.31 4.98
CA GLU A 331 -18.76 -18.15 5.28
C GLU A 331 -18.37 -19.63 5.15
N PRO A 332 -18.56 -20.44 6.20
CA PRO A 332 -18.11 -21.82 6.22
C PRO A 332 -19.15 -22.79 5.63
N ASP A 333 -18.68 -23.83 4.94
CA ASP A 333 -19.53 -24.90 4.37
C ASP A 333 -20.06 -25.90 5.43
N ASP A 334 -19.49 -25.89 6.64
CA ASP A 334 -19.83 -26.82 7.72
C ASP A 334 -20.94 -26.26 8.62
N THR A 335 -22.03 -27.01 8.80
CA THR A 335 -23.22 -26.57 9.55
C THR A 335 -22.91 -26.00 10.95
N SER A 336 -21.97 -26.59 11.68
CA SER A 336 -21.61 -26.13 13.03
C SER A 336 -20.87 -24.79 13.01
N LYS A 337 -20.05 -24.58 11.99
CA LYS A 337 -19.32 -23.32 11.78
C LYS A 337 -20.24 -22.25 11.18
N THR A 338 -21.24 -22.64 10.38
CA THR A 338 -22.25 -21.72 9.84
C THR A 338 -23.03 -21.07 10.98
N GLN A 339 -23.42 -21.84 11.99
CA GLN A 339 -24.08 -21.29 13.17
C GLN A 339 -23.20 -20.26 13.90
N GLN A 340 -21.91 -20.54 14.13
CA GLN A 340 -20.98 -19.59 14.77
C GLN A 340 -20.79 -18.30 13.94
N TYR A 341 -20.78 -18.44 12.61
CA TYR A 341 -20.71 -17.31 11.69
C TYR A 341 -21.98 -16.44 11.78
N GLU A 342 -23.17 -17.05 11.79
CA GLU A 342 -24.45 -16.34 11.98
C GLU A 342 -24.54 -15.66 13.35
N GLU A 343 -24.08 -16.31 14.43
CA GLU A 343 -23.99 -15.73 15.78
C GLU A 343 -23.09 -14.49 15.80
N THR A 344 -21.97 -14.54 15.06
CA THR A 344 -21.08 -13.38 14.88
C THR A 344 -21.81 -12.25 14.18
N LEU A 345 -22.50 -12.51 13.07
CA LEU A 345 -23.27 -11.50 12.35
C LEU A 345 -24.37 -10.86 13.22
N ASN A 346 -25.08 -11.67 14.00
CA ASN A 346 -26.12 -11.17 14.91
C ASN A 346 -25.53 -10.34 16.05
N THR A 347 -24.36 -10.72 16.55
CA THR A 347 -23.58 -9.92 17.52
C THR A 347 -23.25 -8.56 16.92
N LEU A 348 -22.63 -8.50 15.73
CA LEU A 348 -22.25 -7.24 15.10
C LEU A 348 -23.45 -6.31 14.82
N LYS A 349 -24.58 -6.88 14.37
CA LYS A 349 -25.83 -6.12 14.20
C LYS A 349 -26.32 -5.52 15.51
N SER A 350 -26.30 -6.30 16.60
CA SER A 350 -26.73 -5.84 17.92
C SER A 350 -25.80 -4.75 18.46
N LEU A 351 -24.49 -4.87 18.21
CA LEU A 351 -23.51 -3.85 18.58
C LEU A 351 -23.71 -2.56 17.80
N ASN A 352 -23.94 -2.62 16.49
CA ASN A 352 -24.28 -1.42 15.72
C ASN A 352 -25.56 -0.75 16.22
N GLN A 353 -26.59 -1.53 16.60
CA GLN A 353 -27.80 -0.96 17.20
C GLN A 353 -27.50 -0.25 18.52
N MET A 354 -26.70 -0.85 19.41
CA MET A 354 -26.24 -0.21 20.65
C MET A 354 -25.50 1.11 20.38
N VAL A 355 -24.64 1.14 19.37
CA VAL A 355 -23.89 2.34 18.97
C VAL A 355 -24.83 3.44 18.45
N ILE A 356 -25.85 3.07 17.67
CA ILE A 356 -26.90 3.99 17.20
C ILE A 356 -27.70 4.54 18.38
N ASP A 357 -28.14 3.68 19.30
CA ASP A 357 -28.91 4.09 20.48
C ASP A 357 -28.10 5.01 21.40
N SER A 358 -26.76 4.91 21.35
CA SER A 358 -25.83 5.78 22.07
C SER A 358 -25.48 7.08 21.32
N GLY A 359 -25.98 7.27 20.09
CA GLY A 359 -25.70 8.44 19.26
C GLY A 359 -24.27 8.49 18.69
N LEU A 360 -23.58 7.35 18.61
CA LEU A 360 -22.17 7.25 18.21
C LEU A 360 -21.98 6.63 16.81
N ASN A 361 -23.06 6.51 16.02
CA ASN A 361 -23.08 5.78 14.75
C ASN A 361 -22.24 6.40 13.61
N THR A 362 -21.74 7.63 13.79
CA THR A 362 -20.77 8.25 12.86
C THR A 362 -19.32 8.04 13.30
N LEU A 363 -19.10 7.54 14.52
CA LEU A 363 -17.80 7.45 15.18
C LEU A 363 -17.37 6.01 15.44
N LEU A 364 -18.30 5.05 15.57
CA LEU A 364 -17.97 3.64 15.75
C LEU A 364 -18.81 2.80 14.79
N THR A 365 -18.16 1.96 13.99
CA THR A 365 -18.84 1.03 13.08
C THR A 365 -18.25 -0.37 13.18
N PHE A 366 -19.11 -1.35 13.42
CA PHE A 366 -18.79 -2.77 13.25
C PHE A 366 -19.23 -3.20 11.85
N HIS A 367 -18.28 -3.44 10.95
CA HIS A 367 -18.62 -3.78 9.57
C HIS A 367 -19.18 -5.20 9.48
N ILE A 368 -20.40 -5.32 8.95
CA ILE A 368 -21.12 -6.61 8.86
C ILE A 368 -20.57 -7.46 7.72
N GLU A 369 -20.22 -6.85 6.59
CA GLU A 369 -19.66 -7.56 5.44
C GLU A 369 -18.19 -7.94 5.73
N PRO A 370 -17.82 -9.23 5.69
CA PRO A 370 -16.45 -9.65 5.92
C PRO A 370 -15.56 -9.30 4.72
N THR A 371 -14.29 -9.04 4.99
CA THR A 371 -13.28 -8.75 3.95
C THR A 371 -12.74 -10.01 3.27
N ASN A 372 -13.08 -11.20 3.77
CA ASN A 372 -12.52 -12.49 3.34
C ASN A 372 -10.98 -12.56 3.40
N SER A 373 -10.37 -11.88 4.37
CA SER A 373 -8.91 -11.83 4.56
C SER A 373 -8.51 -12.35 5.93
N HIS A 374 -7.45 -13.14 5.96
CA HIS A 374 -6.79 -13.61 7.16
C HIS A 374 -5.76 -12.62 7.72
N ALA A 375 -5.60 -11.42 7.12
CA ALA A 375 -4.80 -10.34 7.69
C ALA A 375 -5.25 -10.00 9.12
N LYS A 376 -4.32 -9.45 9.91
CA LYS A 376 -4.57 -8.93 11.26
C LYS A 376 -3.74 -7.70 11.46
N PHE A 377 -4.39 -6.56 11.67
CA PHE A 377 -3.69 -5.31 11.83
C PHE A 377 -4.48 -4.28 12.63
N ILE A 378 -3.76 -3.29 13.15
CA ILE A 378 -4.30 -2.10 13.78
C ILE A 378 -3.68 -0.89 13.08
N ILE A 379 -4.48 0.10 12.73
CA ILE A 379 -4.00 1.42 12.29
C ILE A 379 -4.61 2.44 13.23
N SER A 380 -3.78 3.27 13.85
CA SER A 380 -4.25 4.31 14.76
C SER A 380 -3.33 5.52 14.72
N ASP A 381 -3.84 6.69 15.07
CA ASP A 381 -3.02 7.88 15.31
C ASP A 381 -2.98 8.26 16.79
N THR A 382 -1.89 8.90 17.18
CA THR A 382 -1.76 9.52 18.51
C THR A 382 -1.40 10.98 18.36
N GLN A 383 -1.77 11.79 19.34
CA GLN A 383 -1.51 13.24 19.32
C GLN A 383 -0.01 13.56 19.24
N SER A 384 0.85 12.74 19.84
CA SER A 384 2.29 12.97 19.93
C SER A 384 3.12 12.33 18.82
N LYS A 385 2.69 11.19 18.27
CA LYS A 385 3.51 10.36 17.36
C LYS A 385 2.90 10.20 15.96
N GLY A 386 1.74 10.81 15.69
CA GLY A 386 1.04 10.63 14.42
C GLY A 386 0.53 9.20 14.25
N TYR A 387 0.43 8.75 13.00
CA TYR A 387 -0.10 7.42 12.67
C TYR A 387 0.92 6.31 12.87
N SER A 388 0.43 5.15 13.33
CA SER A 388 1.17 3.90 13.40
C SER A 388 0.36 2.74 12.80
N ALA A 389 1.08 1.70 12.40
CA ALA A 389 0.56 0.50 11.78
C ALA A 389 1.12 -0.73 12.50
N THR A 390 0.23 -1.55 13.05
CA THR A 390 0.59 -2.83 13.67
C THR A 390 0.16 -3.98 12.77
N VAL A 391 1.07 -4.90 12.43
CA VAL A 391 0.80 -6.08 11.61
C VAL A 391 1.34 -7.33 12.29
N GLY A 392 0.59 -8.44 12.25
CA GLY A 392 1.12 -9.70 12.75
C GLY A 392 0.14 -10.86 12.79
N SER A 393 0.36 -11.72 13.78
CA SER A 393 -0.30 -13.02 13.90
C SER A 393 -1.51 -13.01 14.83
N CYS A 394 -1.75 -11.93 15.58
CA CYS A 394 -2.78 -11.83 16.62
C CYS A 394 -4.18 -11.64 16.06
N ASN A 395 -5.13 -12.53 16.40
CA ASN A 395 -6.55 -12.23 16.17
C ASN A 395 -7.03 -11.27 17.26
N TRP A 396 -6.89 -9.97 17.06
CA TRP A 396 -7.17 -8.94 18.08
C TRP A 396 -8.56 -9.08 18.73
N LEU A 397 -9.54 -9.57 17.98
CA LEU A 397 -10.93 -9.71 18.44
C LEU A 397 -11.32 -11.15 18.84
N ALA A 398 -10.38 -12.10 18.80
CA ALA A 398 -10.64 -13.52 19.12
C ALA A 398 -9.52 -14.23 19.89
N SER A 399 -8.35 -13.61 20.09
CA SER A 399 -7.17 -14.24 20.69
C SER A 399 -7.46 -14.72 22.12
N GLY A 400 -8.13 -13.87 22.90
CA GLY A 400 -8.26 -14.04 24.34
C GLY A 400 -6.93 -13.84 25.10
N PHE A 401 -5.88 -13.43 24.38
CA PHE A 401 -4.54 -13.11 24.90
C PHE A 401 -4.01 -14.18 25.86
N ASN A 402 -3.99 -15.43 25.40
CA ASN A 402 -3.55 -16.59 26.19
C ASN A 402 -2.54 -17.48 25.44
N ARG A 403 -2.03 -17.00 24.31
CA ARG A 403 -1.12 -17.72 23.41
C ARG A 403 0.07 -16.84 23.08
N PHE A 404 1.19 -17.47 22.71
CA PHE A 404 2.29 -16.71 22.14
C PHE A 404 1.87 -16.20 20.76
N GLU A 405 1.90 -14.89 20.60
CA GLU A 405 1.65 -14.18 19.35
C GLU A 405 2.81 -13.22 19.12
N ALA A 406 2.99 -12.82 17.86
CA ALA A 406 3.98 -11.84 17.46
C ALA A 406 3.35 -10.86 16.48
N SER A 407 3.60 -9.58 16.70
CA SER A 407 3.23 -8.46 15.84
C SER A 407 4.32 -7.40 15.87
N VAL A 408 4.36 -6.54 14.86
CA VAL A 408 5.27 -5.39 14.77
C VAL A 408 4.43 -4.14 14.61
N ASN A 409 4.63 -3.15 15.48
CA ASN A 409 4.08 -1.81 15.33
C ASN A 409 5.14 -0.89 14.70
N VAL A 410 4.76 -0.11 13.70
CA VAL A 410 5.66 0.78 12.95
C VAL A 410 5.02 2.15 12.78
N GLN A 411 5.81 3.20 13.01
CA GLN A 411 5.42 4.62 12.93
C GLN A 411 6.04 5.31 11.70
N HIS A 412 6.34 4.53 10.66
CA HIS A 412 6.90 5.05 9.41
C HIS A 412 5.77 5.43 8.44
N PRO A 413 5.70 6.68 7.94
CA PRO A 413 4.62 7.15 7.08
C PRO A 413 4.39 6.25 5.86
N GLY A 414 5.46 5.82 5.19
CA GLY A 414 5.38 4.92 4.04
C GLY A 414 4.64 3.61 4.34
N ILE A 415 4.97 2.94 5.45
CA ILE A 415 4.33 1.66 5.82
C ILE A 415 2.87 1.87 6.24
N VAL A 416 2.57 2.98 6.92
CA VAL A 416 1.20 3.35 7.29
C VAL A 416 0.35 3.59 6.04
N ILE A 417 0.86 4.35 5.05
CA ILE A 417 0.16 4.64 3.79
C ILE A 417 -0.10 3.36 3.00
N GLU A 418 0.89 2.47 2.92
CA GLU A 418 0.76 1.17 2.27
C GLU A 418 -0.33 0.31 2.95
N LEU A 419 -0.32 0.24 4.29
CA LEU A 419 -1.32 -0.53 5.04
C LEU A 419 -2.72 0.09 4.96
N LEU A 420 -2.86 1.42 4.95
CA LEU A 420 -4.13 2.10 4.69
C LEU A 420 -4.67 1.80 3.30
N THR A 421 -3.78 1.70 2.30
CA THR A 421 -4.14 1.31 0.93
C THR A 421 -4.64 -0.13 0.90
N ILE A 422 -3.99 -1.05 1.62
CA ILE A 422 -4.47 -2.43 1.81
C ILE A 422 -5.84 -2.43 2.50
N ALA A 423 -6.00 -1.67 3.59
CA ALA A 423 -7.26 -1.58 4.32
C ALA A 423 -8.39 -1.02 3.44
N SER A 424 -8.12 -0.02 2.61
CA SER A 424 -9.05 0.49 1.59
C SER A 424 -9.49 -0.62 0.64
N ARG A 425 -8.55 -1.41 0.10
CA ARG A 425 -8.89 -2.55 -0.79
C ARG A 425 -9.72 -3.62 -0.07
N LEU A 426 -9.34 -3.99 1.15
CA LEU A 426 -10.04 -5.00 1.95
C LEU A 426 -11.46 -4.56 2.34
N SER A 427 -11.66 -3.28 2.64
CA SER A 427 -12.96 -2.74 3.03
C SER A 427 -14.02 -2.82 1.94
N ARG A 428 -13.66 -3.08 0.67
CA ARG A 428 -14.59 -3.34 -0.45
C ARG A 428 -15.40 -4.64 -0.27
N GLY A 429 -15.01 -5.49 0.70
CA GLY A 429 -15.72 -6.72 1.02
C GLY A 429 -15.75 -7.73 -0.13
N LEU A 430 -16.79 -8.55 -0.15
CA LEU A 430 -17.00 -9.59 -1.16
C LEU A 430 -17.43 -9.01 -2.50
N SER A 431 -18.11 -7.86 -2.50
CA SER A 431 -18.53 -7.17 -3.72
C SER A 431 -17.33 -6.75 -4.59
N ARG A 432 -16.17 -6.48 -3.96
CA ARG A 432 -14.98 -5.88 -4.57
C ARG A 432 -15.24 -4.52 -5.22
N VAL A 433 -16.43 -3.95 -5.01
CA VAL A 433 -16.82 -2.61 -5.45
C VAL A 433 -16.44 -1.63 -4.35
N SER A 434 -16.06 -0.43 -4.76
CA SER A 434 -15.74 0.64 -3.83
C SER A 434 -16.99 1.06 -3.04
N ASN A 435 -16.80 1.40 -1.76
CA ASN A 435 -17.84 1.85 -0.84
C ASN A 435 -17.36 3.07 -0.04
N SER A 436 -18.18 3.56 0.89
CA SER A 436 -17.82 4.75 1.69
C SER A 436 -16.50 4.57 2.44
N LEU A 437 -16.32 3.46 3.14
CA LEU A 437 -15.10 3.20 3.91
C LEU A 437 -13.88 3.06 3.00
N SER A 438 -13.97 2.30 1.90
CA SER A 438 -12.82 2.14 0.99
C SER A 438 -12.37 3.47 0.41
N ARG A 439 -13.32 4.36 0.10
CA ARG A 439 -13.02 5.72 -0.38
C ARG A 439 -12.39 6.57 0.71
N GLU A 440 -12.95 6.56 1.92
CA GLU A 440 -12.42 7.33 3.05
C GLU A 440 -10.98 6.93 3.38
N LEU A 441 -10.69 5.62 3.44
CA LEU A 441 -9.35 5.10 3.70
C LEU A 441 -8.35 5.47 2.59
N ALA A 442 -8.79 5.45 1.32
CA ALA A 442 -7.95 5.88 0.20
C ALA A 442 -7.68 7.40 0.22
N VAL A 443 -8.67 8.21 0.61
CA VAL A 443 -8.48 9.65 0.82
C VAL A 443 -7.48 9.89 1.94
N LEU A 444 -7.62 9.19 3.07
CA LEU A 444 -6.68 9.31 4.19
C LEU A 444 -5.25 8.91 3.78
N ALA A 445 -5.09 7.80 3.05
CA ALA A 445 -3.79 7.38 2.52
C ALA A 445 -3.17 8.45 1.61
N ASN A 446 -3.97 9.02 0.70
CA ASN A 446 -3.53 10.07 -0.21
C ASN A 446 -3.17 11.39 0.52
N GLN A 447 -3.95 11.77 1.53
CA GLN A 447 -3.66 12.93 2.38
C GLN A 447 -2.32 12.75 3.09
N LEU A 448 -2.07 11.60 3.70
CA LEU A 448 -0.79 11.32 4.36
C LEU A 448 0.38 11.32 3.37
N LYS A 449 0.20 10.75 2.18
CA LYS A 449 1.20 10.76 1.10
C LYS A 449 1.56 12.18 0.64
N SER A 450 0.56 13.05 0.52
CA SER A 450 0.77 14.45 0.13
C SER A 450 1.56 15.24 1.18
N LYS A 451 1.31 15.00 2.47
CA LYS A 451 2.04 15.63 3.58
C LYS A 451 3.49 15.15 3.65
N ASP A 452 3.72 13.85 3.52
CA ASP A 452 5.06 13.23 3.52
C ASP A 452 5.94 13.77 2.36
N SER A 453 5.32 14.00 1.19
CA SER A 453 6.00 14.58 0.03
C SER A 453 6.39 16.06 0.21
N GLN A 454 5.70 16.79 1.07
CA GLN A 454 5.95 18.22 1.36
C GLN A 454 6.99 18.43 2.46
N SER A 455 7.22 17.45 3.34
CA SER A 455 8.35 17.45 4.28
C SER A 455 9.66 17.18 3.55
N VAL A 456 10.18 18.19 2.84
CA VAL A 456 11.48 18.17 2.17
C VAL A 456 12.59 18.32 3.21
N SER A 457 12.85 17.23 3.92
CA SER A 457 14.13 16.95 4.59
C SER A 457 14.29 15.43 4.66
N LYS A 458 14.49 14.81 3.50
CA LYS A 458 15.03 13.45 3.42
C LYS A 458 16.50 13.51 3.84
N GLU A 459 16.75 13.65 5.13
CA GLU A 459 17.93 13.00 5.67
C GLU A 459 17.67 11.51 5.47
N GLU A 460 18.38 10.92 4.51
CA GLU A 460 18.50 9.48 4.44
C GLU A 460 19.08 9.04 5.79
N THR A 461 18.22 8.69 6.73
CA THR A 461 18.65 7.94 7.90
C THR A 461 19.19 6.64 7.35
N SER A 462 20.52 6.58 7.24
CA SER A 462 21.29 5.38 6.94
C SER A 462 21.19 4.41 8.13
N GLY A 463 19.97 4.06 8.50
CA GLY A 463 19.70 3.07 9.53
C GLY A 463 19.94 1.68 8.96
N ASP A 464 20.66 0.85 9.70
CA ASP A 464 20.81 -0.58 9.38
C ASP A 464 19.48 -1.35 9.52
N LEU A 465 18.44 -0.71 10.07
CA LEU A 465 17.10 -1.26 10.24
C LEU A 465 16.22 -0.89 9.04
N THR A 466 15.67 -1.90 8.35
CA THR A 466 14.66 -1.72 7.30
C THR A 466 13.41 -2.54 7.58
N ALA A 467 12.28 -2.06 7.05
CA ALA A 467 10.99 -2.75 7.12
C ALA A 467 10.25 -2.73 5.78
N LYS A 468 9.48 -3.79 5.50
CA LYS A 468 8.68 -3.93 4.27
C LYS A 468 7.43 -4.76 4.52
N LEU A 469 6.28 -4.31 4.02
CA LEU A 469 5.07 -5.12 4.02
C LEU A 469 5.19 -6.29 3.03
N VAL A 470 4.70 -7.45 3.45
CA VAL A 470 4.76 -8.71 2.69
C VAL A 470 3.35 -9.17 2.35
N LEU A 471 3.01 -9.22 1.07
CA LEU A 471 1.74 -9.74 0.59
C LEU A 471 1.77 -11.28 0.51
N LYS A 472 0.59 -11.91 0.53
CA LYS A 472 0.43 -13.37 0.56
C LYS A 472 1.33 -14.11 -0.43
N THR A 473 1.33 -13.70 -1.69
CA THR A 473 2.08 -14.34 -2.78
C THR A 473 3.59 -14.36 -2.58
N TYR A 474 4.14 -13.40 -1.82
CA TYR A 474 5.57 -13.23 -1.58
C TYR A 474 6.11 -13.98 -0.36
N HIS A 475 5.28 -14.56 0.51
CA HIS A 475 5.78 -15.15 1.77
C HIS A 475 6.80 -16.29 1.53
N HIS A 476 6.53 -17.19 0.58
CA HIS A 476 7.46 -18.28 0.27
C HIS A 476 8.76 -17.80 -0.40
N GLU A 477 8.83 -16.57 -0.93
CA GLU A 477 10.09 -15.98 -1.39
C GLU A 477 11.03 -15.72 -0.22
N TYR A 478 10.50 -15.29 0.94
CA TYR A 478 11.32 -15.10 2.14
C TYR A 478 11.88 -16.40 2.70
N MET A 479 11.17 -17.53 2.56
CA MET A 479 11.73 -18.83 2.90
C MET A 479 12.87 -19.23 1.95
N ARG A 480 12.75 -18.92 0.65
CA ARG A 480 13.85 -19.12 -0.31
C ARG A 480 15.03 -18.19 -0.01
N LYS A 481 14.74 -16.94 0.36
CA LYS A 481 15.74 -15.96 0.80
C LYS A 481 16.50 -16.45 2.02
N ALA A 482 15.80 -16.90 3.07
CA ALA A 482 16.41 -17.53 4.24
C ALA A 482 17.27 -18.75 3.85
N ARG A 483 16.80 -19.57 2.90
CA ARG A 483 17.59 -20.72 2.42
C ARG A 483 18.92 -20.30 1.79
N ASP A 484 18.89 -19.22 1.02
CA ASP A 484 20.02 -18.76 0.21
C ASP A 484 20.98 -17.85 0.99
N GLU A 485 20.50 -17.16 2.02
CA GLU A 485 21.25 -16.12 2.74
C GLU A 485 21.64 -16.50 4.17
N ALA A 486 20.97 -17.46 4.82
CA ALA A 486 21.28 -17.82 6.21
C ALA A 486 22.67 -18.41 6.34
N THR A 487 23.35 -18.05 7.44
CA THR A 487 24.72 -18.51 7.73
C THR A 487 24.86 -19.21 9.07
N GLN A 488 23.94 -18.97 10.02
CA GLN A 488 23.97 -19.51 11.38
C GLN A 488 22.74 -20.35 11.68
N ASP A 489 21.55 -19.77 11.52
CA ASP A 489 20.31 -20.47 11.89
C ASP A 489 19.09 -20.02 11.09
N ILE A 490 18.11 -20.91 11.02
CA ILE A 490 16.76 -20.61 10.53
C ILE A 490 15.75 -21.08 11.58
N PHE A 491 14.86 -20.19 11.99
CA PHE A 491 13.78 -20.48 12.93
C PHE A 491 12.42 -20.23 12.30
N VAL A 492 11.53 -21.23 12.40
CA VAL A 492 10.16 -21.16 11.88
C VAL A 492 9.17 -21.45 13.01
N CYS A 493 8.25 -20.54 13.27
CA CYS A 493 7.12 -20.75 14.16
C CYS A 493 5.82 -20.70 13.36
N SER A 494 4.92 -21.65 13.58
CA SER A 494 3.61 -21.68 12.92
C SER A 494 2.52 -22.19 13.84
N HIS A 495 1.31 -21.65 13.74
CA HIS A 495 0.20 -22.20 14.52
C HIS A 495 -0.17 -23.62 14.09
N ARG A 496 -0.05 -23.94 12.80
CA ARG A 496 -0.56 -25.20 12.23
C ARG A 496 0.43 -25.88 11.28
N LEU A 497 0.61 -27.19 11.46
CA LEU A 497 1.36 -28.09 10.58
C LEU A 497 0.41 -28.94 9.73
N SER A 498 0.76 -29.16 8.47
CA SER A 498 0.07 -30.06 7.53
C SER A 498 1.03 -30.57 6.44
N HIS A 499 0.55 -31.45 5.56
CA HIS A 499 1.31 -31.91 4.39
C HIS A 499 1.72 -30.79 3.42
N PHE A 500 1.05 -29.61 3.46
CA PHE A 500 1.43 -28.47 2.62
C PHE A 500 2.83 -27.92 2.93
N ALA A 501 3.36 -28.15 4.14
CA ALA A 501 4.68 -27.65 4.53
C ALA A 501 5.85 -28.22 3.71
N GLU A 502 5.68 -29.42 3.13
CA GLU A 502 6.80 -30.23 2.62
C GLU A 502 7.61 -29.51 1.53
N ARG A 503 6.93 -29.02 0.49
CA ARG A 503 7.61 -28.34 -0.63
C ARG A 503 8.04 -26.90 -0.32
N PRO A 504 7.19 -26.01 0.21
CA PRO A 504 7.53 -24.61 0.34
C PRO A 504 8.43 -24.29 1.54
N ILE A 505 8.44 -25.12 2.60
CA ILE A 505 9.19 -24.85 3.82
C ILE A 505 10.24 -25.93 4.10
N ILE A 506 9.82 -27.20 4.19
CA ILE A 506 10.72 -28.27 4.62
C ILE A 506 11.83 -28.55 3.60
N ALA A 507 11.52 -28.58 2.30
CA ALA A 507 12.55 -28.79 1.27
C ALA A 507 13.61 -27.67 1.24
N PRO A 508 13.25 -26.38 1.33
CA PRO A 508 14.24 -25.31 1.54
C PRO A 508 15.09 -25.49 2.80
N LEU A 509 14.50 -25.87 3.95
CA LEU A 509 15.26 -26.11 5.18
C LEU A 509 16.28 -27.25 5.00
N ILE A 510 15.88 -28.36 4.37
CA ILE A 510 16.79 -29.47 4.04
C ILE A 510 17.94 -28.99 3.16
N ALA A 511 17.66 -28.13 2.17
CA ALA A 511 18.69 -27.58 1.31
C ALA A 511 19.68 -26.69 2.07
N SER A 512 19.23 -25.92 3.07
CA SER A 512 20.11 -25.09 3.93
C SER A 512 21.03 -25.93 4.80
N VAL A 513 20.49 -26.88 5.56
CA VAL A 513 21.30 -27.71 6.49
C VAL A 513 22.24 -28.68 5.77
N SER A 514 22.01 -28.94 4.48
CA SER A 514 22.88 -29.79 3.66
C SER A 514 24.10 -29.05 3.10
N GLN A 515 24.21 -27.74 3.32
CA GLN A 515 25.37 -26.96 2.88
C GLN A 515 26.61 -27.27 3.75
N PRO A 516 27.84 -26.97 3.28
CA PRO A 516 29.08 -27.24 4.03
C PRO A 516 29.15 -26.49 5.37
N GLU A 517 28.47 -25.36 5.47
CA GLU A 517 28.34 -24.55 6.67
C GLU A 517 27.25 -25.12 7.58
N THR A 518 27.53 -25.20 8.88
CA THR A 518 26.62 -25.84 9.84
C THR A 518 25.49 -24.88 10.22
N ILE A 519 24.45 -24.81 9.39
CA ILE A 519 23.23 -24.05 9.67
C ILE A 519 22.31 -24.85 10.59
N GLU A 520 21.88 -24.28 11.71
CA GLU A 520 20.87 -24.89 12.58
C GLU A 520 19.45 -24.55 12.13
N ALA A 521 18.55 -25.53 12.04
CA ALA A 521 17.15 -25.29 11.70
C ALA A 521 16.21 -25.75 12.81
N GLN A 522 15.36 -24.84 13.28
CA GLN A 522 14.39 -25.09 14.35
C GLN A 522 12.97 -24.72 13.90
N VAL A 523 12.03 -25.64 14.09
CA VAL A 523 10.64 -25.50 13.64
C VAL A 523 9.69 -25.79 14.80
N TYR A 524 8.81 -24.84 15.11
CA TYR A 524 7.81 -24.98 16.15
C TYR A 524 6.39 -24.91 15.58
N TYR A 525 5.53 -25.83 16.01
CA TYR A 525 4.11 -25.81 15.64
C TYR A 525 3.14 -26.01 16.80
N GLY A 526 1.96 -25.39 16.74
CA GLY A 526 0.95 -25.46 17.81
C GLY A 526 -0.02 -26.63 17.68
N ALA A 527 -0.54 -26.85 16.47
CA ALA A 527 -1.56 -27.85 16.19
C ALA A 527 -1.35 -28.54 14.84
N LEU A 528 -1.93 -29.74 14.68
CA LEU A 528 -1.99 -30.44 13.40
C LEU A 528 -3.23 -30.01 12.62
N SER A 529 -3.15 -30.08 11.28
CA SER A 529 -4.22 -29.69 10.37
C SER A 529 -4.10 -30.40 9.03
N GLY A 530 -5.11 -30.26 8.15
CA GLY A 530 -5.05 -30.79 6.79
C GLY A 530 -5.00 -32.32 6.72
N GLY A 531 -5.61 -33.01 7.70
CA GLY A 531 -5.66 -34.48 7.74
C GLY A 531 -4.42 -35.17 8.33
N LEU A 532 -3.35 -34.41 8.63
CA LEU A 532 -2.11 -34.95 9.20
C LEU A 532 -2.35 -35.53 10.60
N LYS A 533 -1.97 -36.80 10.78
CA LYS A 533 -2.12 -37.53 12.05
C LYS A 533 -0.86 -37.42 12.92
N ALA A 534 -1.01 -37.68 14.22
CA ALA A 534 0.08 -37.57 15.19
C ALA A 534 1.25 -38.53 14.90
N ASN A 535 0.97 -39.74 14.43
CA ASN A 535 2.00 -40.71 14.02
C ASN A 535 2.78 -40.22 12.79
N GLU A 536 2.10 -39.62 11.82
CA GLU A 536 2.75 -39.06 10.62
C GLU A 536 3.63 -37.85 10.98
N ALA A 537 3.15 -37.00 11.89
CA ALA A 537 3.95 -35.89 12.42
C ALA A 537 5.19 -36.37 13.19
N ALA A 538 5.07 -37.45 13.97
CA ALA A 538 6.22 -38.06 14.66
C ALA A 538 7.23 -38.64 13.66
N MET A 539 6.76 -39.37 12.64
CA MET A 539 7.63 -39.89 11.58
C MET A 539 8.34 -38.76 10.80
N LEU A 540 7.66 -37.65 10.55
CA LEU A 540 8.27 -36.46 9.96
C LEU A 540 9.34 -35.88 10.89
N SER A 541 9.06 -35.83 12.20
CA SER A 541 10.02 -35.37 13.21
C SER A 541 11.30 -36.20 13.20
N ASP A 542 11.18 -37.53 13.29
CA ASP A 542 12.32 -38.44 13.29
C ASP A 542 13.15 -38.33 11.99
N LYS A 543 12.46 -38.17 10.85
CA LYS A 543 13.11 -37.98 9.55
C LYS A 543 13.91 -36.67 9.48
N LEU A 544 13.36 -35.59 10.03
CA LEU A 544 14.00 -34.26 9.99
C LEU A 544 15.12 -34.15 11.02
N ASP A 545 14.98 -34.77 12.19
CA ASP A 545 16.01 -34.82 13.22
C ASP A 545 17.26 -35.55 12.71
N ALA A 546 17.08 -36.65 11.96
CA ALA A 546 18.18 -37.35 11.29
C ALA A 546 18.92 -36.49 10.24
N LEU A 547 18.33 -35.38 9.80
CA LEU A 547 18.90 -34.40 8.88
C LEU A 547 19.38 -33.12 9.59
N GLY A 548 19.35 -33.09 10.93
CA GLY A 548 19.77 -31.92 11.73
C GLY A 548 18.72 -30.81 11.85
N ILE A 549 17.46 -31.08 11.48
CA ILE A 549 16.34 -30.13 11.59
C ILE A 549 15.47 -30.54 12.77
N LYS A 550 15.39 -29.68 13.80
CA LYS A 550 14.53 -29.92 14.96
C LYS A 550 13.13 -29.42 14.66
N ILE A 551 12.13 -30.28 14.77
CA ILE A 551 10.71 -29.91 14.67
C ILE A 551 9.95 -30.34 15.92
N GLU A 552 9.33 -29.37 16.60
CA GLU A 552 8.73 -29.60 17.91
C GLU A 552 7.31 -29.03 17.99
N LYS A 553 6.44 -29.76 18.71
CA LYS A 553 5.11 -29.27 19.04
C LYS A 553 5.18 -28.45 20.34
N ALA A 554 4.93 -27.15 20.25
CA ALA A 554 4.84 -26.27 21.42
C ALA A 554 3.48 -26.47 22.11
N ASN A 555 3.43 -27.42 23.06
CA ASN A 555 2.20 -27.83 23.73
C ASN A 555 1.79 -26.93 24.90
N ARG A 556 2.76 -26.27 25.56
CA ARG A 556 2.53 -25.37 26.69
C ARG A 556 3.62 -24.30 26.77
N PRO A 557 3.25 -23.01 26.79
CA PRO A 557 1.94 -22.46 26.41
C PRO A 557 1.64 -22.70 24.92
N MET A 558 0.36 -22.58 24.55
CA MET A 558 -0.07 -22.72 23.16
C MET A 558 0.48 -21.59 22.30
N ILE A 559 0.95 -21.92 21.09
CA ILE A 559 1.48 -20.95 20.14
C ILE A 559 0.45 -20.61 19.05
N HIS A 560 0.32 -19.33 18.74
CA HIS A 560 -0.43 -18.82 17.59
C HIS A 560 0.44 -17.95 16.68
N ALA A 561 1.67 -17.64 17.08
CA ALA A 561 2.64 -16.90 16.30
C ALA A 561 2.98 -17.58 14.97
N LYS A 562 3.35 -16.74 14.00
CA LYS A 562 3.71 -17.14 12.64
C LYS A 562 4.91 -16.31 12.24
N ILE A 563 6.08 -16.91 12.39
CA ILE A 563 7.37 -16.24 12.36
C ILE A 563 8.30 -17.04 11.48
N LEU A 564 9.04 -16.36 10.63
CA LEU A 564 10.26 -16.88 10.01
C LEU A 564 11.40 -15.94 10.41
N THR A 565 12.49 -16.47 10.94
CA THR A 565 13.73 -15.70 11.12
C THR A 565 14.91 -16.46 10.57
N TRP A 566 15.95 -15.74 10.19
CA TRP A 566 17.26 -16.33 9.94
C TRP A 566 18.36 -15.41 10.47
N ASP A 567 19.42 -16.06 10.95
CA ASP A 567 20.52 -15.43 11.68
C ASP A 567 19.98 -14.52 12.81
N ASP A 568 20.67 -13.39 13.07
CA ASP A 568 20.28 -12.46 14.13
C ASP A 568 19.47 -11.26 13.63
N SER A 569 19.52 -10.95 12.35
CA SER A 569 19.05 -9.68 11.81
C SER A 569 17.77 -9.77 10.98
N HIS A 570 17.27 -10.95 10.61
CA HIS A 570 16.14 -11.05 9.68
C HIS A 570 14.91 -11.70 10.29
N ALA A 571 13.77 -11.04 10.18
CA ALA A 571 12.50 -11.56 10.68
C ALA A 571 11.34 -11.25 9.74
N VAL A 572 10.44 -12.21 9.57
CA VAL A 572 9.12 -12.04 8.96
C VAL A 572 8.08 -12.43 9.98
N VAL A 573 7.24 -11.47 10.37
CA VAL A 573 6.09 -11.66 11.26
C VAL A 573 4.83 -11.50 10.42
N THR A 574 3.92 -12.48 10.46
CA THR A 574 2.82 -12.54 9.49
C THR A 574 1.53 -13.12 10.06
N SER A 575 0.43 -12.92 9.34
CA SER A 575 -0.82 -13.65 9.54
C SER A 575 -0.83 -15.04 8.87
N LEU A 576 0.09 -15.30 7.92
CA LEU A 576 0.18 -16.55 7.13
C LEU A 576 0.76 -17.72 7.92
N ASN A 577 0.09 -18.88 7.89
CA ASN A 577 0.62 -20.09 8.52
C ASN A 577 1.68 -20.76 7.66
N TRP A 578 2.97 -20.55 7.99
CA TRP A 578 4.10 -21.14 7.27
C TRP A 578 3.95 -22.64 6.96
N LEU A 579 3.50 -23.45 7.92
CA LEU A 579 3.49 -24.92 7.79
C LEU A 579 2.13 -25.49 7.32
N SER A 580 1.19 -24.66 6.87
CA SER A 580 -0.12 -25.15 6.41
C SER A 580 -0.88 -24.29 5.41
N ALA A 581 -0.45 -23.06 5.14
CA ALA A 581 -1.09 -22.17 4.17
C ALA A 581 -0.41 -22.24 2.80
N SER A 582 -1.19 -21.94 1.76
CA SER A 582 -0.67 -21.67 0.40
C SER A 582 -0.47 -20.17 0.22
N THR A 583 0.53 -19.79 -0.58
CA THR A 583 0.72 -18.40 -1.04
C THR A 583 -0.07 -18.09 -2.32
N THR A 584 -0.84 -19.04 -2.84
CA THR A 584 -1.72 -18.81 -4.00
C THR A 584 -3.02 -18.14 -3.60
N GLY A 585 -3.57 -17.30 -4.47
CA GLY A 585 -4.86 -16.62 -4.25
C GLY A 585 -4.69 -15.10 -4.29
N ASN A 586 -5.55 -14.40 -3.56
CA ASN A 586 -5.51 -12.95 -3.52
C ASN A 586 -4.38 -12.45 -2.60
N ASN A 587 -3.62 -11.46 -3.08
CA ASN A 587 -2.46 -10.89 -2.40
C ASN A 587 -2.77 -10.37 -0.99
N TYR A 588 -4.00 -9.90 -0.75
CA TYR A 588 -4.39 -9.29 0.52
C TYR A 588 -5.03 -10.27 1.50
N ASP A 589 -5.15 -11.55 1.17
CA ASP A 589 -5.71 -12.54 2.10
C ASP A 589 -4.80 -12.72 3.33
N GLU A 590 -3.49 -12.52 3.20
CA GLU A 590 -2.54 -12.64 4.30
C GLU A 590 -1.50 -11.53 4.16
N ILE A 591 -1.18 -10.86 5.28
CA ILE A 591 -0.23 -9.75 5.32
C ILE A 591 0.82 -10.05 6.38
N GLY A 592 2.07 -9.81 6.02
CA GLY A 592 3.20 -9.84 6.93
C GLY A 592 4.02 -8.58 6.86
N ILE A 593 5.04 -8.53 7.68
CA ILE A 593 6.06 -7.50 7.69
C ILE A 593 7.42 -8.16 7.85
N TYR A 594 8.33 -7.80 6.96
CA TYR A 594 9.73 -8.17 6.99
C TYR A 594 10.52 -7.06 7.67
N LEU A 595 11.40 -7.44 8.59
CA LEU A 595 12.35 -6.58 9.28
C LEU A 595 13.77 -7.10 9.01
N ARG A 596 14.70 -6.18 8.79
CA ARG A 596 16.14 -6.47 8.70
C ARG A 596 16.91 -5.49 9.56
N GLY A 597 17.79 -5.98 10.43
CA GLY A 597 18.65 -5.16 11.31
C GLY A 597 18.33 -5.31 12.79
N ASP A 598 19.01 -4.52 13.64
CA ASP A 598 18.73 -4.37 15.09
C ASP A 598 18.49 -5.67 15.90
N ASN A 599 19.22 -6.74 15.57
CA ASN A 599 19.11 -8.05 16.21
C ASN A 599 17.65 -8.54 16.36
N VAL A 600 16.77 -8.18 15.41
CA VAL A 600 15.32 -8.44 15.52
C VAL A 600 15.00 -9.92 15.63
N ALA A 601 15.73 -10.77 14.90
CA ALA A 601 15.54 -12.22 14.98
C ALA A 601 15.91 -12.74 16.37
N GLN A 602 17.04 -12.28 16.90
CA GLN A 602 17.51 -12.67 18.24
C GLN A 602 16.49 -12.28 19.33
N LYS A 603 15.95 -11.06 19.28
CA LYS A 603 14.93 -10.57 20.22
C LYS A 603 13.67 -11.44 20.18
N ILE A 604 13.20 -11.78 18.97
CA ILE A 604 12.02 -12.64 18.77
C ILE A 604 12.26 -14.06 19.28
N LYS A 605 13.38 -14.69 18.89
CA LYS A 605 13.77 -16.03 19.35
C LYS A 605 13.88 -16.08 20.87
N ALA A 606 14.54 -15.09 21.48
CA ALA A 606 14.70 -15.02 22.94
C ALA A 606 13.36 -14.82 23.68
N ALA A 607 12.43 -14.04 23.14
CA ALA A 607 11.09 -13.90 23.71
C ALA A 607 10.28 -15.20 23.59
N PHE A 608 10.35 -15.86 22.44
CA PHE A 608 9.70 -17.15 22.22
C PHE A 608 10.21 -18.21 23.20
N MET A 609 11.53 -18.39 23.28
CA MET A 609 12.13 -19.40 24.16
C MET A 609 11.77 -19.17 25.63
N ARG A 610 11.85 -17.92 26.11
CA ARG A 610 11.43 -17.55 27.48
C ARG A 610 9.94 -17.83 27.74
N TYR A 611 9.10 -17.76 26.71
CA TYR A 611 7.67 -18.03 26.83
C TYR A 611 7.37 -19.54 26.80
N THR A 612 8.22 -20.35 26.16
CA THR A 612 8.03 -21.80 26.03
C THR A 612 8.74 -22.65 27.08
N THR A 613 9.72 -22.08 27.79
CA THR A 613 10.33 -22.65 29.00
C THR A 613 9.49 -22.34 30.23
#